data_AF-A0A967A9F6-F1
#
_entry.id   AF-A0A967A9F6-F1
#
_cell.length_a   1.000
_cell.length_b   1.000
_cell.length_c   1.000
_cell.angle_alpha   90.00
_cell.angle_beta   90.00
_cell.angle_gamma   90.00
#
_symmetry.space_group_name_H-M   'P 1'
#
loop_
_entity.id
_entity.type
_entity.pdbx_description
1 polymer ?
#
loop_
_entity_poly.entity_id
_entity_poly.type
_entity_poly.pdbx_seq_one_letter_code
_entity_poly.pdbx_strand_id
1 'polypeptide(L)'
;MSNRPPYPHVHQINISDGGVPKLPVWEAKVQEEGLEGDRQRNLKYHGGPDRAVCLYSLELIERLQDEGHPIDAGLSGENLTLSGLEWDLVKPGVRLTIG
;
A
#
# COMPACT_ATOMS: atom_id res chain seq x y z
N MET A 1 4.28 19.31 -14.60
CA MET A 1 3.76 19.60 -13.25
C MET A 1 2.80 18.48 -12.92
N SER A 2 3.09 17.68 -11.89
CA SER A 2 2.26 16.52 -11.53
C SER A 2 0.88 17.02 -11.11
N ASN A 3 -0.19 16.54 -11.77
CA ASN A 3 -1.57 16.95 -11.54
C ASN A 3 -2.17 16.21 -10.33
N ARG A 4 -1.40 16.10 -9.25
CA ARG A 4 -1.78 15.31 -8.07
C ARG A 4 -2.81 16.06 -7.23
N PRO A 5 -3.84 15.37 -6.70
CA PRO A 5 -4.73 15.95 -5.72
C PRO A 5 -3.96 16.54 -4.54
N PRO A 6 -4.36 17.72 -4.02
CA PRO A 6 -3.67 18.37 -2.89
C PRO A 6 -4.01 17.74 -1.53
N TYR A 7 -4.74 16.61 -1.51
CA TYR A 7 -5.23 15.94 -0.31
C TYR A 7 -4.78 14.48 -0.29
N PRO A 8 -4.70 13.87 0.92
CA PRO A 8 -4.42 12.44 1.06
C PRO A 8 -5.41 11.60 0.25
N HIS A 9 -4.89 10.66 -0.54
CA HIS A 9 -5.71 9.77 -1.36
C HIS A 9 -5.04 8.41 -1.56
N VAL A 10 -5.85 7.42 -1.92
CA VAL A 10 -5.37 6.14 -2.43
C VAL A 10 -5.00 6.34 -3.90
N HIS A 11 -3.74 6.09 -4.24
CA HIS A 11 -3.28 6.11 -5.63
C HIS A 11 -3.62 4.80 -6.34
N GLN A 12 -3.36 3.67 -5.68
CA GLN A 12 -3.61 2.33 -6.22
C GLN A 12 -3.91 1.34 -5.09
N ILE A 13 -4.86 0.43 -5.36
CA ILE A 13 -5.15 -0.73 -4.51
C ILE A 13 -4.51 -1.94 -5.17
N ASN A 14 -3.76 -2.73 -4.41
CA ASN A 14 -3.01 -3.87 -4.90
C ASN A 14 -3.32 -5.15 -4.11
N ILE A 15 -3.53 -6.24 -4.82
CA ILE A 15 -3.69 -7.58 -4.23
C ILE A 15 -2.84 -8.62 -4.98
N SER A 16 -2.59 -9.74 -4.33
CA SER A 16 -1.93 -10.91 -4.93
C SER A 16 -2.49 -12.18 -4.30
N ASP A 17 -2.58 -13.27 -5.06
CA ASP A 17 -2.86 -14.60 -4.49
C ASP A 17 -1.62 -15.23 -3.82
N GLY A 18 -0.65 -14.41 -3.40
CA GLY A 18 0.56 -14.83 -2.70
C GLY A 18 1.85 -14.26 -3.29
N GLY A 19 2.48 -13.34 -2.56
CA GLY A 19 3.82 -12.82 -2.87
C GLY A 19 3.82 -11.42 -3.47
N VAL A 20 4.86 -11.12 -4.25
CA VAL A 20 5.05 -9.86 -4.98
C VAL A 20 5.38 -10.16 -6.46
N PRO A 21 5.05 -9.26 -7.40
CA PRO A 21 4.33 -7.99 -7.19
C PRO A 21 2.85 -8.22 -6.87
N LYS A 22 2.25 -7.30 -6.12
CA LYS A 22 0.79 -7.17 -6.02
C LYS A 22 0.28 -6.38 -7.23
N LEU A 23 -0.84 -6.79 -7.80
CA LEU A 23 -1.40 -6.23 -9.03
C LEU A 23 -2.56 -5.27 -8.73
N PRO A 24 -2.77 -4.24 -9.57
CA PRO A 24 -3.81 -3.25 -9.36
C PRO A 24 -5.21 -3.85 -9.45
N VAL A 25 -6.08 -3.41 -8.56
CA VAL A 25 -7.53 -3.65 -8.62
C VAL A 25 -8.30 -2.35 -8.43
N TRP A 26 -9.51 -2.31 -8.97
CA TRP A 26 -10.39 -1.14 -8.86
C TRP A 26 -10.89 -0.89 -7.44
N GLU A 27 -11.20 -1.97 -6.73
CA GLU A 27 -11.70 -1.96 -5.37
C GLU A 27 -11.30 -3.24 -4.65
N ALA A 28 -11.30 -3.18 -3.32
CA ALA A 28 -11.13 -4.36 -2.47
C ALA A 28 -11.85 -4.14 -1.14
N LYS A 29 -12.39 -5.22 -0.56
CA LYS A 29 -12.99 -5.19 0.77
C LYS A 29 -11.92 -5.44 1.83
N VAL A 30 -11.84 -4.54 2.82
CA VAL A 30 -10.99 -4.74 4.00
C VAL A 30 -11.69 -5.68 4.98
N GLN A 31 -10.98 -6.71 5.42
CA GLN A 31 -11.38 -7.68 6.44
C GLN A 31 -10.36 -7.66 7.59
N GLU A 32 -10.68 -8.33 8.70
CA GLU A 32 -9.82 -8.39 9.88
C GLU A 32 -8.41 -8.94 9.58
N GLU A 33 -8.31 -9.91 8.66
CA GLU A 33 -7.04 -10.57 8.33
C GLU A 33 -6.36 -10.00 7.07
N GLY A 34 -7.02 -9.08 6.35
CA GLY A 34 -6.46 -8.43 5.17
C GLY A 34 -7.50 -8.03 4.11
N LEU A 35 -7.03 -7.75 2.89
CA LEU A 35 -7.90 -7.43 1.76
C LEU A 35 -8.46 -8.72 1.12
N GLU A 36 -9.73 -8.68 0.74
CA GLU A 36 -10.32 -9.74 -0.08
C GLU A 36 -9.53 -9.95 -1.38
N GLY A 37 -9.19 -11.20 -1.66
CA GLY A 37 -8.36 -11.57 -2.82
C GLY A 37 -6.86 -11.45 -2.60
N ASP A 38 -6.41 -10.93 -1.45
CA ASP A 38 -4.99 -10.91 -1.08
C ASP A 38 -4.60 -12.09 -0.19
N ARG A 39 -3.43 -12.68 -0.45
CA ARG A 39 -2.85 -13.76 0.36
C ARG A 39 -1.37 -13.54 0.64
N GLN A 40 -0.92 -14.02 1.80
CA GLN A 40 0.49 -14.08 2.17
C GLN A 40 0.95 -15.54 2.20
N ARG A 41 2.06 -15.86 1.52
CA ARG A 41 2.58 -17.24 1.45
C ARG A 41 3.13 -17.76 2.78
N ASN A 42 3.52 -16.86 3.69
CA ASN A 42 4.14 -17.23 4.96
C ASN A 42 3.54 -16.44 6.11
N LEU A 43 2.52 -17.02 6.74
CA LEU A 43 1.77 -16.40 7.84
C LEU A 43 2.55 -16.30 9.16
N LYS A 44 3.69 -17.00 9.27
CA LYS A 44 4.57 -16.88 10.45
C LYS A 44 5.17 -15.48 10.54
N TYR A 45 5.50 -14.87 9.40
CA TYR A 45 6.20 -13.58 9.33
C TYR A 45 5.36 -12.47 8.70
N HIS A 46 4.37 -12.81 7.88
CA HIS A 46 3.52 -11.86 7.15
C HIS A 46 2.04 -12.10 7.48
N GLY A 47 1.20 -11.08 7.30
CA GLY A 47 -0.24 -11.21 7.55
C GLY A 47 -0.63 -11.39 9.02
N GLY A 48 -1.91 -11.69 9.24
CA GLY A 48 -2.58 -11.63 10.53
C GLY A 48 -3.12 -10.23 10.84
N PRO A 49 -3.95 -10.06 11.89
CA PRO A 49 -4.69 -8.82 12.15
C PRO A 49 -3.79 -7.59 12.35
N ASP A 50 -2.63 -7.76 12.98
CA ASP A 50 -1.66 -6.66 13.17
C ASP A 50 -0.86 -6.30 11.89
N ARG A 51 -1.02 -7.08 10.82
CA ARG A 51 -0.35 -6.91 9.52
C ARG A 51 -1.32 -7.17 8.37
N ALA A 52 -2.59 -6.80 8.56
CA ALA A 52 -3.67 -7.07 7.62
C ALA A 52 -3.52 -6.26 6.33
N VAL A 53 -3.09 -5.00 6.43
CA VAL A 53 -2.94 -4.08 5.30
C VAL A 53 -1.55 -3.45 5.33
N CYS A 54 -0.83 -3.56 4.22
CA CYS A 54 0.46 -2.89 4.01
C CYS A 54 0.27 -1.57 3.24
N LEU A 55 0.91 -0.49 3.69
CA LEU A 55 0.83 0.84 3.07
C LEU A 55 2.21 1.25 2.54
N TYR A 56 2.26 2.00 1.44
CA TYR A 56 3.51 2.59 0.97
C TYR A 56 3.30 3.96 0.30
N SER A 57 4.33 4.80 0.36
CA SER A 57 4.30 6.17 -0.16
C SER A 57 4.59 6.20 -1.65
N LEU A 58 3.69 6.81 -2.41
CA LEU A 58 3.94 7.13 -3.80
C LEU A 58 5.08 8.14 -3.96
N GLU A 59 5.18 9.13 -3.06
CA GLU A 59 6.29 10.09 -3.06
C GLU A 59 7.65 9.38 -2.90
N LEU A 60 7.71 8.33 -2.08
CA LEU A 60 8.92 7.53 -1.91
C LEU A 60 9.21 6.66 -3.15
N ILE A 61 8.18 6.08 -3.77
CA ILE A 61 8.33 5.35 -5.04
C ILE A 61 8.92 6.28 -6.11
N GLU A 62 8.34 7.47 -6.30
CA GLU A 62 8.81 8.46 -7.29
C GLU A 62 10.26 8.88 -7.00
N ARG A 63 10.60 9.12 -5.73
CA ARG A 63 11.99 9.46 -5.38
C ARG A 63 12.97 8.33 -5.66
N LEU A 64 12.59 7.07 -5.40
CA LEU A 64 13.40 5.90 -5.74
C LEU A 64 13.53 5.71 -7.25
N GLN A 65 12.48 6.02 -8.02
CA GLN A 65 12.53 6.03 -9.49
C GLN A 65 13.49 7.10 -10.00
N ASP A 66 13.48 8.30 -9.40
CA ASP A 66 14.44 9.38 -9.71
C ASP A 66 15.90 8.98 -9.37
N GLU A 67 16.08 8.15 -8.35
CA GLU A 67 17.37 7.51 -8.00
C GLU A 67 17.76 6.37 -8.96
N GLY A 68 16.89 5.99 -9.90
CA GLY A 68 17.12 4.96 -10.93
C GLY A 68 16.68 3.55 -10.55
N HIS A 69 15.95 3.38 -9.45
CA HIS A 69 15.43 2.07 -9.03
C HIS A 69 14.19 1.66 -9.84
N PRO A 70 14.11 0.41 -10.33
CA PRO A 70 12.96 -0.10 -11.07
C PRO A 70 11.82 -0.50 -10.13
N ILE A 71 11.28 0.46 -9.38
CA ILE A 71 10.15 0.27 -8.44
C ILE A 71 8.90 0.97 -8.97
N ASP A 72 7.74 0.41 -8.67
CA ASP A 72 6.42 0.94 -9.02
C ASP A 72 5.40 0.45 -7.98
N ALA A 73 4.17 0.96 -8.05
CA ALA A 73 3.08 0.56 -7.16
C ALA A 73 2.83 -0.95 -7.19
N GLY A 74 2.73 -1.56 -6.01
CA GLY A 74 2.54 -3.00 -5.78
C GLY A 74 3.83 -3.82 -5.77
N LEU A 75 4.97 -3.28 -6.22
CA LEU A 75 6.23 -4.03 -6.28
C LEU A 75 6.86 -4.22 -4.91
N SER A 76 6.60 -3.31 -3.96
CA SER A 76 7.07 -3.44 -2.57
C SER A 76 6.23 -4.44 -1.76
N GLY A 77 5.10 -4.90 -2.32
CA GLY A 77 4.15 -5.77 -1.66
C GLY A 77 3.13 -5.02 -0.80
N GLU A 78 2.98 -3.71 -1.00
CA GLU A 78 1.96 -2.92 -0.34
C GLU A 78 0.58 -3.18 -0.91
N ASN A 79 -0.43 -3.16 -0.05
CA ASN A 79 -1.83 -3.25 -0.46
C ASN A 79 -2.35 -1.90 -0.92
N LEU A 80 -1.95 -0.81 -0.26
CA LEU A 80 -2.36 0.54 -0.63
C LEU A 80 -1.14 1.40 -0.90
N THR A 81 -1.00 1.84 -2.15
CA THR A 81 -0.08 2.91 -2.49
C THR A 81 -0.81 4.23 -2.23
N LEU A 82 -0.31 5.01 -1.27
CA LEU A 82 -0.94 6.23 -0.79
C LEU A 82 -0.11 7.46 -1.18
N SER A 83 -0.78 8.60 -1.29
CA SER A 83 -0.13 9.85 -1.59
C SER A 83 -0.76 11.03 -0.85
N GLY A 84 0.03 12.06 -0.57
CA GLY A 84 -0.39 13.28 0.12
C GLY A 84 -0.48 13.16 1.63
N LEU A 85 -0.05 12.03 2.22
CA LEU A 85 0.03 11.87 3.68
C LEU A 85 1.28 12.52 4.26
N GLU A 86 1.14 13.13 5.43
CA GLU A 86 2.26 13.52 6.28
C GLU A 86 2.82 12.29 6.99
N TRP A 87 3.76 11.59 6.36
CA TRP A 87 4.28 10.30 6.84
C TRP A 87 4.93 10.36 8.23
N ASP A 88 5.50 11.49 8.63
CA ASP A 88 6.03 11.68 9.99
C ASP A 88 4.96 11.60 11.09
N LEU A 89 3.69 11.82 10.74
CA LEU A 89 2.56 11.65 11.63
C LEU A 89 2.07 10.20 11.68
N VAL A 90 2.40 9.35 10.71
CA VAL A 90 1.94 7.95 10.62
C VAL A 90 2.81 7.06 11.50
N LYS A 91 2.42 6.96 12.77
CA LYS A 91 3.11 6.18 13.81
C LYS A 91 2.15 5.16 14.48
N PRO A 92 2.67 4.16 15.21
CA PRO A 92 1.83 3.20 15.93
C PRO A 92 0.74 3.90 16.78
N GLY A 93 -0.50 3.41 16.67
CA GLY A 93 -1.67 3.96 17.36
C GLY A 93 -2.48 5.01 16.58
N VAL A 94 -1.96 5.51 15.45
CA VAL A 94 -2.71 6.40 14.54
C VAL A 94 -3.86 5.64 13.88
N ARG A 95 -4.97 6.35 13.64
CA ARG A 95 -6.13 5.85 12.93
C ARG A 95 -6.29 6.60 11.62
N LEU A 96 -6.33 5.84 10.52
CA LEU A 96 -6.63 6.35 9.19
C LEU A 96 -8.05 5.89 8.80
N THR A 97 -8.76 6.73 8.06
CA THR A 97 -10.08 6.40 7.49
C THR A 97 -9.96 6.40 5.97
N ILE A 98 -10.42 5.32 5.35
CA ILE A 98 -10.33 5.07 3.91
C ILE A 98 -11.65 4.40 3.47
N GLY A 99 -12.30 4.94 2.44
CA GLY A 99 -13.62 4.49 1.99
C GLY A 99 -14.74 5.24 2.70
#